data_AF-A0A350I680-F1
#
_entry.id   AF-A0A350I680-F1
#
_cell.length_a   1.000
_cell.length_b   1.000
_cell.length_c   1.000
_cell.angle_alpha   90.00
_cell.angle_beta   90.00
_cell.angle_gamma   90.00
#
_symmetry.space_group_name_H-M   'P 1'
#
loop_
_entity.id
_entity.type
_entity.pdbx_description
1 polymer ?
#
loop_
_entity_poly.entity_id
_entity_poly.type
_entity_poly.pdbx_seq_one_letter_code
_entity_poly.pdbx_strand_id
1 'polypeptide(L)'
;MNHAIVCVSIGKRPWTKYTFSAMERYAKNINSDFIVESECNYESINNFENKFINVGRPNKKGYIAKALVVEKYLKKYDRIAVIDDSYIIKSKADNLFQLIPEGYLGFNPELH
;
A
#
# COMPACT_ATOMS: atom_id res chain seq x y z
N MET A 1 9.52 -14.47 -8.11
CA MET A 1 8.61 -13.33 -8.20
C MET A 1 9.01 -12.35 -7.12
N ASN A 2 9.30 -11.10 -7.48
CA ASN A 2 9.59 -10.05 -6.52
C ASN A 2 8.29 -9.32 -6.15
N HIS A 3 8.01 -9.19 -4.85
CA HIS A 3 6.80 -8.54 -4.38
C HIS A 3 7.05 -7.64 -3.16
N ALA A 4 6.22 -6.62 -3.03
CA ALA A 4 6.34 -5.64 -1.95
C ALA A 4 5.00 -5.37 -1.25
N ILE A 5 5.08 -5.18 0.06
CA ILE A 5 4.04 -4.53 0.85
C ILE A 5 4.40 -3.05 0.93
N VAL A 6 3.52 -2.20 0.38
CA VAL A 6 3.73 -0.75 0.35
C VAL A 6 2.73 -0.08 1.29
N CYS A 7 3.24 0.48 2.37
CA CYS A 7 2.45 1.23 3.35
C CYS A 7 2.47 2.73 3.01
N VAL A 8 1.31 3.30 2.69
CA VAL A 8 1.18 4.75 2.45
C VAL A 8 0.88 5.45 3.77
N SER A 9 1.86 6.20 4.28
CA SER A 9 1.81 6.86 5.59
C SER A 9 2.25 8.33 5.49
N ILE A 10 1.48 9.14 4.78
CA ILE A 10 1.80 10.56 4.62
C ILE A 10 1.66 11.30 5.96
N GLY A 11 2.77 11.88 6.43
CA GLY A 11 2.88 12.59 7.70
C GLY A 11 3.21 11.68 8.90
N LYS A 12 3.24 12.26 10.10
CA LYS A 12 3.53 11.54 11.35
C LYS A 12 2.24 11.22 12.08
N ARG A 13 1.99 9.92 12.32
CA ARG A 13 0.81 9.43 13.05
C ARG A 13 1.22 8.58 14.25
N PRO A 14 0.55 8.69 15.41
CA PRO A 14 1.02 8.06 16.65
C PRO A 14 0.95 6.53 16.65
N TRP A 15 0.12 5.92 15.80
CA TRP A 15 -0.04 4.47 15.72
C TRP A 15 1.01 3.76 14.87
N THR A 16 1.78 4.48 14.04
CA THR A 16 2.75 3.87 13.12
C THR A 16 3.84 3.08 13.84
N LYS A 17 4.19 3.47 15.07
CA LYS A 17 5.10 2.72 15.95
C LYS A 17 4.64 1.28 16.21
N TYR A 18 3.34 1.01 16.15
CA TYR A 18 2.78 -0.32 16.32
C TYR A 18 2.58 -1.01 14.97
N THR A 19 1.97 -0.32 14.01
CA THR A 19 1.54 -0.91 12.74
C THR A 19 2.72 -1.27 11.84
N PHE A 20 3.76 -0.42 11.76
CA PHE A 20 4.93 -0.69 10.91
C PHE A 20 5.67 -1.94 11.36
N SER A 21 5.89 -2.11 12.67
CA SER A 21 6.56 -3.31 13.19
C SER A 21 5.79 -4.59 12.88
N ALA A 22 4.45 -4.52 12.86
CA ALA A 22 3.61 -5.66 12.53
C ALA A 22 3.69 -6.01 11.04
N MET A 23 3.62 -5.00 10.17
CA MET A 23 3.72 -5.16 8.71
C MET A 23 5.10 -5.63 8.28
N GLU A 24 6.18 -5.07 8.86
CA GLU A 24 7.56 -5.47 8.58
C GLU A 24 7.80 -6.95 8.95
N ARG A 25 7.33 -7.38 10.13
CA ARG A 25 7.42 -8.79 10.55
C ARG A 25 6.66 -9.72 9.59
N TYR A 26 5.47 -9.32 9.18
CA TYR A 26 4.69 -10.10 8.22
C TYR A 26 5.38 -10.17 6.85
N ALA A 27 5.86 -9.04 6.32
CA ALA A 27 6.61 -8.98 5.06
C ALA A 27 7.82 -9.92 5.06
N LYS A 28 8.62 -9.89 6.15
CA LYS A 28 9.75 -10.78 6.33
C LYS A 28 9.34 -12.25 6.31
N ASN A 29 8.24 -12.60 6.97
CA ASN A 29 7.77 -13.99 7.03
C ASN A 29 7.31 -14.55 5.68
N ILE A 30 6.80 -13.69 4.80
CA ILE A 30 6.37 -14.09 3.45
C ILE A 30 7.43 -13.83 2.39
N ASN A 31 8.67 -13.49 2.79
CA ASN A 31 9.78 -13.10 1.92
C ASN A 31 9.44 -11.95 0.95
N SER A 32 8.79 -10.91 1.48
CA SER A 32 8.41 -9.68 0.77
C SER A 32 9.21 -8.49 1.25
N ASP A 33 9.46 -7.54 0.36
CA ASP A 33 9.93 -6.21 0.75
C ASP A 33 8.83 -5.47 1.51
N PHE A 34 9.22 -4.67 2.50
CA PHE A 34 8.34 -3.72 3.20
C PHE A 34 8.82 -2.29 2.93
N ILE A 35 7.91 -1.48 2.40
CA ILE A 35 8.20 -0.12 1.94
C ILE A 35 7.23 0.83 2.61
N VAL A 36 7.73 1.90 3.22
CA VAL A 36 6.92 2.98 3.76
C VAL A 36 7.03 4.20 2.85
N GLU A 37 5.93 4.61 2.25
CA GLU A 37 5.83 5.87 1.52
C GLU A 37 5.32 6.95 2.47
N SER A 38 6.25 7.73 3.03
CA SER A 38 5.94 8.80 3.99
C SER A 38 5.80 10.18 3.37
N GLU A 39 6.24 10.34 2.12
CA GLU A 39 6.27 11.61 1.41
C GLU A 39 5.37 11.58 0.18
N CYS A 40 4.83 12.74 -0.17
CA CYS A 40 3.88 12.92 -1.25
C CYS A 40 4.53 13.71 -2.39
N ASN A 41 5.70 13.25 -2.85
CA ASN A 41 6.52 13.98 -3.83
C ASN A 41 6.24 13.51 -5.25
N TYR A 42 4.98 13.59 -5.65
CA TYR A 42 4.59 13.30 -7.03
C TYR A 42 4.30 14.63 -7.72
N GLU A 43 5.13 15.05 -8.68
CA GLU A 43 4.87 16.25 -9.48
C GLU A 43 3.46 16.24 -10.09
N SER A 44 2.96 15.05 -10.43
CA SER A 44 1.62 14.82 -10.95
C SER A 44 0.49 15.12 -9.95
N ILE A 45 0.71 15.08 -8.63
CA ILE A 45 -0.34 15.37 -7.64
C ILE A 45 -0.86 16.79 -7.78
N ASN A 46 0.03 17.76 -8.01
CA ASN A 46 -0.36 19.15 -8.19
C ASN A 46 -1.31 19.33 -9.39
N ASN A 47 -1.17 18.50 -10.43
CA ASN A 47 -2.06 18.49 -11.59
C ASN A 47 -3.41 17.80 -11.33
N PHE A 48 -3.47 16.89 -10.36
CA PHE A 48 -4.69 16.16 -9.99
C PHE A 48 -5.53 16.87 -8.92
N GLU A 49 -4.93 17.62 -7.99
CA GLU A 49 -5.69 18.35 -6.95
C GLU A 49 -6.76 19.27 -7.53
N ASN A 50 -6.42 19.96 -8.63
CA ASN A 50 -7.32 20.86 -9.34
C ASN A 50 -8.45 20.14 -10.09
N LYS A 51 -8.35 18.82 -10.33
CA LYS A 51 -9.36 18.03 -11.05
C LYS A 51 -10.36 17.33 -10.11
N PHE A 52 -10.01 17.13 -8.84
CA PHE A 52 -10.85 16.43 -7.86
C PHE A 52 -11.58 17.37 -6.88
N ILE A 53 -12.02 18.54 -7.36
CA ILE A 53 -12.67 19.59 -6.56
C ILE A 53 -13.89 19.05 -5.80
N ASN A 54 -14.68 18.15 -6.40
CA ASN A 54 -15.95 17.64 -5.84
C ASN A 54 -15.86 16.42 -4.91
N VAL A 55 -14.66 15.90 -4.61
CA VAL A 55 -14.52 14.76 -3.69
C VAL A 55 -14.56 15.30 -2.25
N GLY A 56 -15.70 15.17 -1.56
CA GLY A 56 -16.01 15.83 -0.27
C GLY A 56 -15.23 15.34 0.97
N ARG A 57 -13.93 15.06 0.88
CA ARG A 57 -13.09 14.64 2.00
C ARG A 57 -11.84 15.51 2.17
N PRO A 58 -11.41 15.79 3.41
CA PRO A 58 -10.34 16.75 3.69
C PRO A 58 -8.93 16.35 3.21
N ASN A 59 -8.61 15.05 3.06
CA ASN A 59 -7.26 14.57 2.73
C ASN A 59 -7.12 13.98 1.32
N LYS A 60 -7.35 14.79 0.28
CA LYS A 60 -7.30 14.37 -1.14
C LYS A 60 -5.92 13.86 -1.57
N LYS A 61 -4.85 14.53 -1.12
CA LYS A 61 -3.44 14.16 -1.43
C LYS A 61 -3.15 12.70 -1.09
N GLY A 62 -3.61 12.22 0.07
CA GLY A 62 -3.37 10.85 0.51
C GLY A 62 -4.01 9.80 -0.40
N TYR A 63 -5.18 10.07 -0.97
CA TYR A 63 -5.85 9.15 -1.90
C TYR A 63 -5.18 9.11 -3.26
N ILE A 64 -4.80 10.28 -3.80
CA ILE A 64 -4.06 10.35 -5.07
C ILE A 64 -2.70 9.67 -4.90
N ALA A 65 -2.01 9.90 -3.77
CA ALA A 65 -0.75 9.24 -3.46
C ALA A 65 -0.89 7.71 -3.49
N LYS A 66 -1.97 7.12 -2.95
CA LYS A 66 -2.20 5.67 -3.01
C LYS A 66 -2.29 5.15 -4.44
N ALA A 67 -2.97 5.86 -5.33
CA ALA A 67 -3.06 5.47 -6.74
C ALA A 67 -1.69 5.59 -7.45
N LEU A 68 -0.95 6.66 -7.19
CA LEU A 68 0.36 6.90 -7.81
C LEU A 68 1.47 5.97 -7.27
N VAL A 69 1.36 5.57 -6.00
CA VAL A 69 2.19 4.52 -5.39
C VAL A 69 2.10 3.23 -6.20
N VAL A 70 0.90 2.85 -6.67
CA VAL A 70 0.73 1.64 -7.47
C VAL A 70 1.57 1.71 -8.74
N GLU A 71 1.45 2.80 -9.50
CA GLU A 71 2.21 2.99 -10.73
C GLU A 71 3.73 3.02 -10.48
N LYS A 72 4.18 3.70 -9.41
CA LYS A 72 5.59 3.82 -9.04
C LYS A 72 6.23 2.45 -8.77
N TYR A 73 5.55 1.57 -8.02
CA TYR A 73 6.14 0.32 -7.56
C TYR A 73 5.90 -0.87 -8.49
N LEU A 74 4.85 -0.86 -9.32
CA LEU A 74 4.70 -1.87 -10.38
C LEU A 74 5.78 -1.77 -11.47
N LYS A 75 6.53 -0.68 -11.55
CA LYS A 75 7.74 -0.57 -12.41
C LYS A 75 8.94 -1.35 -11.86
N LYS A 76 8.88 -1.82 -10.61
CA LYS A 76 10.00 -2.47 -9.89
C LYS A 76 9.67 -3.86 -9.36
N TYR A 77 8.39 -4.12 -9.09
CA TYR A 77 7.89 -5.34 -8.49
C TYR A 77 6.86 -5.97 -9.41
N ASP A 78 6.84 -7.29 -9.45
CA ASP A 78 5.85 -8.05 -10.22
C ASP A 78 4.45 -7.86 -9.61
N ARG A 79 4.40 -7.79 -8.27
CA ARG A 79 3.17 -7.62 -7.50
C ARG A 79 3.40 -6.75 -6.28
N ILE A 80 2.37 -5.98 -5.93
CA ILE A 80 2.39 -5.15 -4.74
C ILE A 80 1.08 -5.29 -3.96
N ALA A 81 1.16 -5.09 -2.66
CA ALA A 81 0.00 -4.89 -1.79
C ALA A 81 0.09 -3.50 -1.16
N VAL A 82 -0.87 -2.63 -1.47
CA VAL A 82 -0.94 -1.29 -0.89
C VAL A 82 -1.79 -1.35 0.38
N ILE A 83 -1.20 -0.98 1.51
CA ILE A 83 -1.83 -1.10 2.84
C ILE A 83 -1.81 0.26 3.54
N ASP A 84 -2.90 0.60 4.24
CA ASP A 84 -2.95 1.83 5.01
C ASP A 84 -2.18 1.69 6.33
N ASP A 85 -1.60 2.79 6.80
CA ASP A 85 -0.83 2.86 8.04
C ASP A 85 -1.61 2.51 9.32
N SER A 86 -2.94 2.39 9.24
CA SER A 86 -3.84 2.07 10.34
C SER A 86 -4.12 0.57 10.50
N TYR A 87 -3.58 -0.30 9.63
CA TYR A 87 -3.78 -1.74 9.73
C TYR A 87 -2.69 -2.44 10.54
N ILE A 88 -3.08 -3.52 11.21
CA ILE A 88 -2.17 -4.48 11.83
C ILE A 88 -2.36 -5.82 11.16
N ILE A 89 -1.26 -6.42 10.71
CA ILE A 89 -1.26 -7.76 10.11
C ILE A 89 -0.66 -8.72 11.13
N LYS A 90 -1.33 -9.85 11.37
CA LYS A 90 -0.77 -10.92 12.20
C LYS A 90 0.49 -11.44 11.50
N SER A 91 1.58 -11.60 12.24
CA SER A 91 2.85 -12.06 11.66
C SER A 91 2.74 -13.45 11.01
N LYS A 92 1.83 -14.30 11.51
CA LYS A 92 1.56 -15.66 10.98
C LYS A 92 0.35 -15.72 10.05
N ALA A 93 -0.12 -14.59 9.52
CA ALA A 93 -1.15 -14.62 8.48
C ALA A 93 -0.60 -15.32 7.23
N ASP A 94 -1.49 -15.93 6.46
CA ASP A 94 -1.15 -16.59 5.20
C ASP A 94 -0.54 -15.59 4.21
N ASN A 95 0.28 -16.11 3.28
CA ASN A 95 0.92 -15.28 2.27
C ASN A 95 -0.14 -14.73 1.30
N LEU A 96 -0.41 -13.43 1.41
CA LEU A 96 -1.35 -12.71 0.55
C LEU A 96 -1.09 -12.91 -0.95
N PHE A 97 0.19 -12.96 -1.37
CA PHE A 97 0.54 -13.15 -2.78
C PHE A 97 0.30 -14.58 -3.26
N GLN A 98 0.22 -15.55 -2.37
CA GLN A 98 -0.20 -16.92 -2.72
C GLN A 98 -1.72 -17.05 -2.71
N LEU A 99 -2.41 -16.33 -1.82
CA LEU A 99 -3.87 -16.32 -1.74
C LEU A 99 -4.53 -15.57 -2.89
N ILE A 100 -3.88 -14.58 -3.48
CA ILE A 100 -4.45 -13.82 -4.59
C ILE A 100 -3.82 -14.36 -5.89
N PRO A 101 -4.60 -14.84 -6.88
CA PRO A 101 -4.03 -15.31 -8.13
C PRO A 101 -3.40 -14.18 -8.95
N GLU A 102 -2.49 -14.54 -9.86
CA GLU A 102 -1.95 -13.58 -10.82
C GLU A 102 -3.05 -13.04 -11.74
N GLY A 103 -2.94 -11.77 -12.13
CA GLY A 103 -3.96 -11.09 -12.94
C GLY A 103 -5.14 -10.51 -12.15
N TYR A 104 -5.20 -10.72 -10.83
CA TYR A 104 -6.27 -10.18 -9.98
C TYR A 104 -5.79 -9.01 -9.12
N LEU A 105 -6.69 -8.06 -8.89
CA LEU A 105 -6.46 -6.88 -8.04
C LEU A 105 -6.73 -7.14 -6.54
N GLY A 106 -7.31 -8.30 -6.19
CA GLY A 106 -7.71 -8.63 -4.82
C GLY A 106 -8.08 -10.08 -4.64
N PHE A 107 -8.28 -10.49 -3.38
CA PHE A 107 -8.74 -11.84 -3.04
C PHE A 107 -10.21 -12.04 -3.42
N ASN A 108 -10.49 -13.11 -4.15
CA ASN A 108 -11.86 -13.56 -4.41
C ASN A 108 -12.02 -14.99 -3.82
N PRO A 109 -12.82 -15.17 -2.75
CA PRO A 109 -13.04 -16.47 -2.14
C PRO A 109 -13.62 -17.52 -3.10
N GLU A 110 -14.32 -17.12 -4.16
CA GLU A 110 -14.93 -18.04 -5.12
C GLU A 110 -13.91 -18.68 -6.09
N LEU A 111 -12.66 -18.22 -6.06
CA LEU A 111 -11.58 -18.72 -6.91
C LEU A 111 -10.63 -19.69 -6.19
N HIS A 112 -10.90 -20.02 -4.92
CA HIS A 112 -10.03 -20.83 -4.05
C HIS A 112 -10.79 -21.92 -3.28
#